data_AF-A0A838GC85-F1
#
_entry.id   AF-A0A838GC85-F1
#
_cell.length_a   1.000
_cell.length_b   1.000
_cell.length_c   1.000
_cell.angle_alpha   90.00
_cell.angle_beta   90.00
_cell.angle_gamma   90.00
#
_symmetry.space_group_name_H-M   'P 1'
#
loop_
_entity.id
_entity.type
_entity.pdbx_description
1 polymer ?
#
loop_
_entity_poly.entity_id
_entity_poly.type
_entity_poly.pdbx_seq_one_letter_code
_entity_poly.pdbx_strand_id
1 'polypeptide(L)'
;MRVYLGGPMFVSAEVRYNLWLAGLLREHGFEVYCPNESEPINDKTRTDITAGKIYAADLEALEWANVYICQVSEDSGTNWEAGYMDCLNKRVDPTRYHGVLGLATDIRLAQLPDPARSGIDNQAFYINPFIVGGMQGSLGIVYTEDELIARLKEIDVTVAAKGG
;
A
#
# COMPACT_ATOMS: atom_id res chain seq x y z
N MET A 1 0.15 13.16 -9.02
CA MET A 1 0.88 11.88 -8.85
C MET A 1 -0.07 10.68 -8.98
N ARG A 2 0.41 9.53 -9.51
CA ARG A 2 -0.35 8.27 -9.60
C ARG A 2 -0.04 7.33 -8.43
N VAL A 3 -1.06 6.79 -7.79
CA VAL A 3 -0.93 5.92 -6.61
C VAL A 3 -1.68 4.60 -6.80
N TYR A 4 -1.07 3.51 -6.35
CA TYR A 4 -1.71 2.21 -6.20
C TYR A 4 -2.15 2.03 -4.75
N LEU A 5 -3.43 1.73 -4.52
CA LEU A 5 -3.95 1.44 -3.18
C LEU A 5 -3.91 -0.06 -2.90
N GLY A 6 -2.85 -0.50 -2.22
CA GLY A 6 -2.65 -1.86 -1.77
C GLY A 6 -3.26 -2.11 -0.39
N GLY A 7 -3.96 -3.23 -0.25
CA GLY A 7 -4.51 -3.68 1.00
C GLY A 7 -5.41 -4.90 0.83
N PRO A 8 -5.76 -5.57 1.94
CA PRO A 8 -6.72 -6.66 1.94
C PRO A 8 -8.04 -6.26 1.26
N MET A 9 -8.69 -7.19 0.58
CA MET A 9 -9.93 -6.92 -0.17
C MET A 9 -10.90 -8.11 -0.17
N PHE A 10 -10.79 -8.96 0.84
CA PHE A 10 -11.46 -10.25 0.92
C PHE A 10 -12.85 -10.15 1.55
N VAL A 11 -13.06 -9.20 2.46
CA VAL A 11 -14.33 -9.01 3.16
C VAL A 11 -14.96 -7.64 2.91
N SER A 12 -16.26 -7.54 3.15
CA SER A 12 -17.03 -6.32 2.88
C SER A 12 -16.53 -5.08 3.63
N ALA A 13 -15.96 -5.24 4.82
CA ALA A 13 -15.37 -4.14 5.58
C ALA A 13 -14.15 -3.55 4.86
N GLU A 14 -13.24 -4.42 4.40
CA GLU A 14 -12.05 -4.06 3.65
C GLU A 14 -12.41 -3.39 2.32
N VAL A 15 -13.34 -3.98 1.55
CA VAL A 15 -13.81 -3.41 0.28
C VAL A 15 -14.38 -2.01 0.48
N ARG A 16 -15.24 -1.81 1.49
CA ARG A 16 -15.84 -0.49 1.78
C ARG A 16 -14.78 0.53 2.17
N TYR A 17 -13.81 0.14 2.99
CA TYR A 17 -12.72 1.00 3.41
C TYR A 17 -11.84 1.40 2.22
N ASN A 18 -11.44 0.45 1.37
CA ASN A 18 -10.63 0.69 0.20
C ASN A 18 -11.31 1.63 -0.80
N LEU A 19 -12.61 1.42 -1.09
CA LEU A 19 -13.37 2.28 -2.00
C LEU A 19 -13.52 3.70 -1.45
N TRP A 20 -13.79 3.84 -0.14
CA TRP A 20 -13.85 5.15 0.51
C TRP A 20 -12.49 5.87 0.45
N LEU A 21 -11.41 5.18 0.81
CA LEU A 21 -10.06 5.73 0.81
C LEU A 21 -9.61 6.13 -0.62
N ALA A 22 -9.94 5.33 -1.63
CA ALA A 22 -9.68 5.67 -3.02
C ALA A 22 -10.43 6.95 -3.43
N GLY A 23 -11.69 7.11 -3.03
CA GLY A 23 -12.47 8.33 -3.23
C GLY A 23 -11.81 9.54 -2.56
N LEU A 24 -11.44 9.42 -1.28
CA LEU A 24 -10.77 10.47 -0.52
C LEU A 24 -9.44 10.92 -1.14
N LEU A 25 -8.62 9.97 -1.60
CA LEU A 25 -7.36 10.26 -2.29
C LEU A 25 -7.61 11.03 -3.61
N ARG A 26 -8.66 10.68 -4.37
CA ARG A 26 -9.05 11.40 -5.60
C ARG A 26 -9.55 12.81 -5.32
N GLU A 27 -10.29 13.03 -4.23
CA GLU A 27 -10.71 14.37 -3.79
C GLU A 27 -9.50 15.28 -3.50
N HIS A 28 -8.35 14.70 -3.16
CA HIS A 28 -7.09 15.40 -2.96
C HIS A 28 -6.21 15.51 -4.22
N GLY A 29 -6.71 15.10 -5.39
CA GLY A 29 -6.05 15.30 -6.68
C GLY A 29 -5.08 14.19 -7.09
N PHE A 30 -5.09 13.04 -6.39
CA PHE A 30 -4.31 11.87 -6.80
C PHE A 30 -5.05 11.05 -7.86
N GLU A 31 -4.30 10.52 -8.83
CA GLU A 31 -4.81 9.47 -9.72
C GLU A 31 -4.65 8.12 -9.03
N VAL A 32 -5.76 7.45 -8.72
CA VAL A 32 -5.76 6.26 -7.85
C VAL A 32 -6.18 5.02 -8.63
N TYR A 33 -5.35 3.98 -8.58
CA TYR A 33 -5.76 2.61 -8.89
C TYR A 33 -6.18 1.90 -7.60
N CYS A 34 -7.41 1.36 -7.58
CA CYS A 34 -7.93 0.55 -6.49
C CYS A 34 -8.34 -0.81 -7.04
N PRO A 35 -7.72 -1.93 -6.59
CA PRO A 35 -8.06 -3.27 -7.08
C PRO A 35 -9.55 -3.62 -6.98
N ASN A 36 -10.27 -3.05 -6.01
CA ASN A 36 -11.71 -3.26 -5.83
C ASN A 36 -12.57 -2.77 -7.00
N GLU A 37 -12.04 -1.89 -7.85
CA GLU A 37 -12.75 -1.32 -9.01
C GLU A 37 -12.40 -2.04 -10.33
N SER A 38 -11.50 -3.02 -10.30
CA SER A 38 -11.05 -3.79 -11.48
C SER A 38 -12.07 -4.87 -11.88
N GLU A 39 -13.26 -4.43 -12.28
CA GLU A 39 -14.42 -5.25 -12.67
C GLU A 39 -14.11 -6.39 -13.68
N PRO A 40 -13.32 -6.20 -14.76
CA PRO A 40 -13.10 -7.27 -15.75
C PRO A 40 -12.40 -8.51 -15.20
N ILE A 41 -11.64 -8.37 -14.11
CA ILE A 41 -10.81 -9.42 -13.50
C ILE A 41 -11.43 -9.91 -12.19
N ASN A 42 -12.17 -9.04 -11.50
CA ASN A 42 -12.88 -9.38 -10.26
C ASN A 42 -14.29 -9.93 -10.47
N ASP A 43 -14.80 -9.96 -11.70
CA ASP A 43 -16.06 -10.62 -12.05
C ASP A 43 -16.03 -12.13 -11.70
N LYS A 44 -16.67 -12.48 -10.59
CA LYS A 44 -16.74 -13.85 -10.08
C LYS A 44 -17.66 -14.76 -10.90
N THR A 45 -18.37 -14.22 -11.90
CA THR A 45 -19.17 -15.01 -12.84
C THR A 45 -18.34 -15.56 -14.00
N ARG A 46 -17.12 -15.04 -14.20
CA ARG A 46 -16.19 -15.51 -15.22
C ARG A 46 -15.37 -16.71 -14.76
N THR A 47 -15.32 -17.72 -15.61
CA THR A 47 -14.53 -18.94 -15.37
C THR A 47 -13.16 -18.93 -16.05
N ASP A 48 -12.87 -17.91 -16.87
CA ASP A 48 -11.61 -17.83 -17.64
C ASP A 48 -10.55 -16.93 -16.97
N ILE A 49 -10.86 -16.37 -15.80
CA ILE A 49 -9.89 -15.62 -14.98
C ILE A 49 -8.95 -16.62 -14.30
N THR A 50 -7.66 -16.48 -14.56
CA THR A 50 -6.61 -17.33 -13.97
C THR A 50 -5.70 -16.49 -13.08
N ALA A 51 -4.99 -17.13 -12.16
CA ALA A 51 -3.99 -16.46 -11.31
C ALA A 51 -2.93 -15.70 -12.14
N GLY A 52 -2.53 -16.24 -13.30
CA GLY A 52 -1.59 -15.56 -14.20
C GLY A 52 -2.15 -14.27 -14.84
N LYS A 53 -3.46 -14.23 -15.14
CA LYS A 53 -4.13 -13.01 -15.63
C LYS A 53 -4.22 -11.94 -14.54
N ILE A 54 -4.54 -12.35 -13.31
CA ILE A 54 -4.57 -11.47 -12.13
C ILE A 54 -3.18 -10.87 -11.93
N TYR A 55 -2.16 -11.72 -11.82
CA TYR A 55 -0.78 -11.30 -11.66
C TYR A 55 -0.32 -10.30 -12.73
N ALA A 56 -0.61 -10.56 -14.00
CA ALA A 56 -0.22 -9.66 -15.08
C ALA A 56 -0.90 -8.29 -14.99
N ALA A 57 -2.18 -8.24 -14.57
CA ALA A 57 -2.90 -6.98 -14.41
C ALA A 57 -2.43 -6.19 -13.19
N ASP A 58 -2.15 -6.86 -12.07
CA ASP A 58 -1.60 -6.20 -10.88
C ASP A 58 -0.20 -5.63 -11.18
N LEU A 59 0.62 -6.34 -11.97
CA LEU A 59 1.90 -5.81 -12.45
C LEU A 59 1.72 -4.55 -13.31
N GLU A 60 0.80 -4.56 -14.28
CA GLU A 60 0.54 -3.40 -15.14
C GLU A 60 0.13 -2.17 -14.30
N ALA A 61 -0.74 -2.38 -13.31
CA ALA A 61 -1.17 -1.32 -12.40
C ALA A 61 -0.04 -0.82 -11.49
N LEU A 62 0.83 -1.70 -10.98
CA LEU A 62 2.02 -1.33 -10.21
C LEU A 62 3.02 -0.53 -11.04
N GLU A 63 3.28 -0.96 -12.29
CA GLU A 63 4.16 -0.26 -13.22
C GLU A 63 3.58 1.08 -13.69
N TRP A 64 2.25 1.23 -13.69
CA TRP A 64 1.59 2.50 -13.93
C TRP A 64 1.76 3.49 -12.77
N ALA A 65 1.78 3.02 -11.52
CA ALA A 65 1.84 3.88 -10.34
C ALA A 65 3.23 4.51 -10.10
N ASN A 66 3.24 5.68 -9.46
CA ASN A 66 4.47 6.30 -8.94
C ASN A 66 4.74 5.87 -7.50
N VAL A 67 3.69 5.75 -6.69
CA VAL A 67 3.76 5.34 -5.28
C VAL A 67 2.82 4.16 -5.05
N TYR A 68 3.28 3.18 -4.29
CA TYR A 68 2.42 2.13 -3.73
C TYR A 68 2.07 2.48 -2.28
N ILE A 69 0.77 2.57 -1.98
CA ILE A 69 0.26 2.71 -0.63
C ILE A 69 0.03 1.30 -0.09
N CYS A 70 0.73 0.94 0.98
CA CYS A 70 0.66 -0.38 1.60
C CYS A 70 -0.17 -0.30 2.89
N GLN A 71 -1.39 -0.83 2.91
CA GLN A 71 -2.08 -1.07 4.18
C GLN A 71 -1.36 -2.16 4.96
N VAL A 72 -0.71 -1.77 6.05
CA VAL A 72 0.17 -2.65 6.82
C VAL A 72 -0.64 -3.80 7.43
N SER A 73 -0.47 -4.99 6.88
CA SER A 73 -1.21 -6.19 7.25
C SER A 73 -0.45 -7.47 6.88
N GLU A 74 -0.96 -8.62 7.30
CA GLU A 74 -0.41 -9.94 6.95
C GLU A 74 -0.90 -10.45 5.58
N ASP A 75 -1.56 -9.61 4.78
CA ASP A 75 -1.95 -10.02 3.43
C ASP A 75 -0.72 -10.26 2.55
N SER A 76 -0.55 -11.50 2.12
CA SER A 76 0.54 -11.90 1.24
C SER A 76 0.53 -11.19 -0.11
N GLY A 77 -0.66 -10.85 -0.65
CA GLY A 77 -0.78 -10.12 -1.91
C GLY A 77 -0.20 -8.72 -1.77
N THR A 78 -0.73 -7.95 -0.83
CA THR A 78 -0.25 -6.61 -0.48
C THR A 78 1.26 -6.59 -0.21
N ASN A 79 1.78 -7.56 0.53
CA ASN A 79 3.21 -7.64 0.85
C ASN A 79 4.09 -8.00 -0.37
N TRP A 80 3.59 -8.82 -1.30
CA TRP A 80 4.28 -9.13 -2.56
C TRP A 80 4.39 -7.89 -3.46
N GLU A 81 3.28 -7.16 -3.60
CA GLU A 81 3.21 -5.91 -4.37
C GLU A 81 4.15 -4.84 -3.81
N ALA A 82 4.21 -4.69 -2.49
CA ALA A 82 5.15 -3.78 -1.82
C ALA A 82 6.61 -4.11 -2.15
N GLY A 83 6.98 -5.39 -2.11
CA GLY A 83 8.33 -5.84 -2.49
C GLY A 83 8.65 -5.57 -3.97
N TYR A 84 7.66 -5.72 -4.86
CA TYR A 84 7.82 -5.41 -6.27
C TYR A 84 8.03 -3.90 -6.50
N MET A 85 7.23 -3.03 -5.87
CA MET A 85 7.41 -1.59 -5.96
C MET A 85 8.76 -1.12 -5.38
N ASP A 86 9.23 -1.73 -4.28
CA ASP A 86 10.57 -1.44 -3.74
C ASP A 86 11.68 -1.77 -4.76
N CYS A 87 11.54 -2.89 -5.48
CA CYS A 87 12.46 -3.26 -6.55
C CYS A 87 12.41 -2.26 -7.72
N LEU A 88 11.20 -1.87 -8.15
CA LEU A 88 11.01 -0.88 -9.21
C LEU A 88 11.72 0.45 -8.87
N ASN A 89 11.55 0.94 -7.65
CA ASN A 89 12.22 2.15 -7.16
C ASN A 89 13.75 1.97 -7.09
N LYS A 90 14.26 0.95 -6.41
CA LYS A 90 15.70 0.85 -6.12
C LYS A 90 16.55 0.32 -7.27
N ARG A 91 15.97 -0.49 -8.16
CA ARG A 91 16.73 -1.29 -9.14
C ARG A 91 16.36 -1.00 -10.58
N VAL A 92 15.19 -0.40 -10.85
CA VAL A 92 14.71 -0.17 -12.22
C VAL A 92 14.77 1.32 -12.56
N ASP A 93 13.95 2.15 -11.93
CA ASP A 93 13.90 3.59 -12.21
C ASP A 93 13.39 4.40 -11.00
N PRO A 94 14.30 4.91 -10.14
CA PRO A 94 13.92 5.71 -8.97
C PRO A 94 13.32 7.09 -9.31
N THR A 95 13.45 7.54 -10.57
CA THR A 95 12.87 8.82 -11.00
C THR A 95 11.39 8.67 -11.35
N ARG A 96 10.97 7.48 -11.77
CA ARG A 96 9.58 7.13 -12.08
C ARG A 96 8.82 6.54 -10.89
N TYR A 97 9.46 5.61 -10.18
CA TYR A 97 8.88 4.89 -9.05
C TYR A 97 9.45 5.48 -7.78
N HIS A 98 8.61 6.10 -6.96
CA HIS A 98 9.05 6.83 -5.77
C HIS A 98 9.15 5.94 -4.54
N GLY A 99 8.43 4.81 -4.53
CA GLY A 99 8.55 3.78 -3.52
C GLY A 99 7.23 3.42 -2.83
N VAL A 100 7.36 2.93 -1.61
CA VAL A 100 6.26 2.38 -0.80
C VAL A 100 6.02 3.25 0.42
N LEU A 101 4.75 3.64 0.63
CA LEU A 101 4.29 4.34 1.82
C LEU A 101 3.32 3.45 2.60
N GLY A 102 3.68 3.11 3.84
CA GLY A 102 2.84 2.29 4.71
C GLY A 102 1.74 3.09 5.39
N LEU A 103 0.53 2.53 5.46
CA LEU A 103 -0.60 3.01 6.27
C LEU A 103 -0.91 1.96 7.35
N ALA A 104 -0.61 2.29 8.61
CA ALA A 104 -0.70 1.40 9.76
C ALA A 104 -1.80 1.85 10.74
N THR A 105 -3.05 1.54 10.43
CA THR A 105 -4.23 1.98 11.20
C THR A 105 -4.58 1.08 12.39
N ASP A 106 -3.87 -0.04 12.58
CA ASP A 106 -4.05 -0.87 13.77
C ASP A 106 -3.53 -0.15 15.01
N ILE A 107 -4.47 0.33 15.83
CA ILE A 107 -4.18 1.09 17.05
C ILE A 107 -3.30 0.33 18.05
N ARG A 108 -3.21 -1.00 17.96
CA ARG A 108 -2.36 -1.82 18.84
C ARG A 108 -0.88 -1.65 18.53
N LEU A 109 -0.52 -1.14 17.35
CA LEU A 109 0.87 -0.83 16.99
C LEU A 109 1.45 0.31 17.84
N ALA A 110 0.61 1.12 18.49
CA ALA A 110 1.06 2.15 19.43
C ALA A 110 1.40 1.58 20.82
N GLN A 111 1.09 0.30 21.09
CA GLN A 111 1.35 -0.31 22.39
C GLN A 111 2.86 -0.54 22.59
N LEU A 112 3.40 0.02 23.67
CA LEU A 112 4.78 -0.25 24.08
C LEU A 112 4.91 -1.71 24.55
N PRO A 113 5.91 -2.47 24.05
CA PRO A 113 6.18 -3.82 24.54
C PRO A 113 6.69 -3.77 25.99
N ASP A 114 6.20 -4.70 26.83
CA ASP A 114 6.77 -4.92 28.15
C ASP A 114 7.97 -5.88 28.01
N PRO A 115 9.22 -5.43 28.23
CA PRO A 115 10.40 -6.28 28.05
C PRO A 115 10.48 -7.43 29.05
N ALA A 116 9.68 -7.41 30.13
CA ALA A 116 9.59 -8.49 31.10
C ALA A 116 8.59 -9.59 30.69
N ARG A 117 7.84 -9.41 29.60
CA ARG A 117 6.81 -10.34 29.12
C ARG A 117 7.09 -10.83 27.71
N SER A 118 6.55 -12.00 27.36
CA SER A 118 6.64 -12.58 26.03
C SER A 118 5.37 -13.36 25.66
N GLY A 119 5.23 -13.71 24.39
CA GLY A 119 4.06 -14.45 23.89
C GLY A 119 2.77 -13.65 24.05
N ILE A 120 1.70 -14.33 24.44
CA ILE A 120 0.36 -13.73 24.56
C ILE A 120 0.26 -12.65 25.66
N ASP A 121 1.14 -12.69 26.66
CA ASP A 121 1.18 -11.74 27.77
C ASP A 121 1.89 -10.43 27.41
N ASN A 122 2.61 -10.40 26.27
CA ASN A 122 3.12 -9.19 25.66
C ASN A 122 2.21 -8.78 24.50
N GLN A 123 1.23 -7.94 24.79
CA GLN A 123 0.16 -7.59 23.85
C GLN A 123 0.58 -6.56 22.79
N ALA A 124 1.86 -6.17 22.73
CA ALA A 124 2.37 -5.37 21.62
C ALA A 124 2.22 -6.15 20.31
N PHE A 125 1.52 -5.55 19.35
CA PHE A 125 1.20 -6.22 18.10
C PHE A 125 2.46 -6.37 17.24
N TYR A 126 2.58 -7.50 16.55
CA TYR A 126 3.75 -7.84 15.73
C TYR A 126 3.40 -7.73 14.26
N ILE A 127 4.30 -7.11 13.48
CA ILE A 127 4.31 -7.14 12.02
C ILE A 127 5.69 -7.62 11.59
N ASN A 128 5.75 -8.35 10.48
CA ASN A 128 7.02 -8.84 9.94
C ASN A 128 8.05 -7.70 9.75
N PRO A 129 9.24 -7.77 10.38
CA PRO A 129 10.23 -6.71 10.37
C PRO A 129 10.89 -6.50 8.99
N PHE A 130 10.88 -7.50 8.11
CA PHE A 130 11.36 -7.32 6.73
C PHE A 130 10.45 -6.36 5.96
N ILE A 131 9.14 -6.50 6.15
CA ILE A 131 8.12 -5.64 5.54
C ILE A 131 8.21 -4.22 6.12
N VAL A 132 8.26 -4.09 7.45
CA VAL A 132 8.41 -2.80 8.15
C VAL A 132 9.70 -2.09 7.72
N GLY A 133 10.84 -2.81 7.73
CA GLY A 133 12.14 -2.26 7.35
C GLY A 133 12.18 -1.81 5.88
N GLY A 134 11.50 -2.53 4.99
CA GLY A 134 11.34 -2.15 3.59
C GLY A 134 10.65 -0.78 3.44
N MET A 135 9.52 -0.59 4.13
CA MET A 135 8.78 0.67 4.10
C MET A 135 9.55 1.83 4.76
N GLN A 136 10.18 1.58 5.91
CA GLN A 136 11.04 2.56 6.59
C GLN A 136 12.23 3.00 5.73
N GLY A 137 12.80 2.08 4.96
CA GLY A 137 13.86 2.37 3.98
C GLY A 137 13.35 2.97 2.67
N SER A 138 12.04 3.17 2.53
CA SER A 138 11.38 3.74 1.34
C SER A 138 10.74 5.10 1.70
N LEU A 139 9.41 5.26 1.65
CA LEU A 139 8.73 6.53 1.92
C LEU A 139 8.28 6.69 3.39
N GLY A 140 8.41 5.63 4.19
CA GLY A 140 8.04 5.60 5.60
C GLY A 140 6.69 4.91 5.86
N ILE A 141 6.20 5.08 7.09
CA ILE A 141 4.93 4.53 7.58
C ILE A 141 4.20 5.67 8.32
N VAL A 142 2.92 5.83 8.03
CA VAL A 142 1.99 6.73 8.72
C VAL A 142 0.87 5.93 9.39
N TYR A 143 0.16 6.54 10.33
CA TYR A 143 -0.81 5.85 11.19
C TYR A 143 -2.25 6.28 10.96
N THR A 144 -2.47 7.35 10.18
CA THR A 144 -3.81 7.87 9.86
C THR A 144 -3.92 8.25 8.38
N GLU A 145 -5.15 8.34 7.89
CA GLU A 145 -5.46 8.76 6.53
C GLU A 145 -5.08 10.23 6.28
N ASP A 146 -5.24 11.09 7.30
CA ASP A 146 -4.82 12.50 7.22
C ASP A 146 -3.30 12.62 7.05
N GLU A 147 -2.53 11.85 7.83
CA GLU A 147 -1.08 11.77 7.68
C GLU A 147 -0.66 11.21 6.32
N LEU A 148 -1.38 10.19 5.81
CA LEU A 148 -1.16 9.64 4.48
C LEU A 148 -1.30 10.72 3.40
N ILE A 149 -2.40 11.48 3.44
CA ILE A 149 -2.66 12.54 2.47
C ILE A 149 -1.61 13.65 2.56
N ALA A 150 -1.28 14.08 3.78
CA ALA A 150 -0.24 15.07 4.01
C ALA A 150 1.10 14.61 3.42
N ARG A 151 1.49 13.37 3.71
CA ARG A 151 2.74 12.77 3.25
C ARG A 151 2.80 12.64 1.73
N LEU A 152 1.72 12.22 1.08
CA LEU A 152 1.65 12.13 -0.38
C LEU A 152 1.79 13.51 -1.04
N LYS A 153 1.20 14.56 -0.45
CA LYS A 153 1.35 15.94 -0.96
C LYS A 153 2.80 16.43 -0.86
N GLU A 154 3.48 16.14 0.25
CA GLU A 154 4.91 16.45 0.40
C GLU A 154 5.75 15.76 -0.68
N ILE A 155 5.46 14.50 -0.97
CA ILE A 155 6.16 13.73 -2.01
C ILE A 155 5.94 14.34 -3.39
N ASP A 156 4.68 14.65 -3.75
CA ASP A 156 4.33 15.22 -5.06
C ASP A 156 5.06 16.56 -5.31
N VAL A 157 5.07 17.44 -4.32
CA VAL A 157 5.82 18.71 -4.36
C VAL A 157 7.32 18.48 -4.49
N THR A 158 7.87 17.55 -3.72
CA THR A 158 9.32 17.25 -3.73
C THR A 158 9.78 16.72 -5.08
N VAL A 159 8.97 15.87 -5.72
CA VAL A 159 9.26 15.31 -7.05
C VAL A 159 9.14 16.39 -8.12
N ALA A 160 8.09 17.21 -8.08
CA ALA A 160 7.92 18.34 -9.00
C ALA A 160 9.11 19.32 -8.94
N ALA A 161 9.63 19.60 -7.75
CA ALA A 161 10.78 20.50 -7.57
C ALA A 161 12.11 19.93 -8.10
N LYS A 162 12.23 18.60 -8.27
CA LYS A 162 13.43 17.94 -8.81
C LYS A 162 13.40 17.78 -10.33
N GLY A 163 12.22 17.89 -10.95
CA GLY A 163 12.00 17.68 -12.38
C GLY A 163 11.96 18.96 -13.23
N GLY A 164 12.09 20.14 -12.63
CA GLY A 164 12.22 21.44 -13.31
C GLY A 164 13.63 22.00 -13.23
#